data_AF-A0A8T3QML7-F1
#
_entry.id   AF-A0A8T3QML7-F1
#
_cell.length_a   1.000
_cell.length_b   1.000
_cell.length_c   1.000
_cell.angle_alpha   90.00
_cell.angle_beta   90.00
_cell.angle_gamma   90.00
#
_symmetry.space_group_name_H-M   'P 1'
#
loop_
_entity.id
_entity.type
_entity.pdbx_description
1 polymer ?
#
loop_
_entity_poly.entity_id
_entity_poly.type
_entity_poly.pdbx_seq_one_letter_code
_entity_poly.pdbx_strand_id
1 'polypeptide(L)'
;MVERRTRSRRQAVTPLASLWAALVVVFALVGPVLANTGPTKLLDPSVSPRTGTPTTTIVFQVDYRNREGSPADHVSVLIDGVAHAMTGAGTTWKAGVRHTWSTKLAAGTHTISFEAADTRRFSDSIAAGTVTITVPTPTPTPTAQPTATPRPTATPQPTVQPTPRPSATPGPTSTPGSTPRPSATPAPTTPTPSGTPGATASPGASTAPTSSPAGTAAAAPGSAGPDVSPGPGTVFGNPTDPPDGTPADPGLG
;
A
#
# COMPACT_ATOMS: atom_id res chain seq x y z
N MET A 1 -47.32 65.56 -32.29
CA MET A 1 -46.07 65.28 -33.01
C MET A 1 -45.39 64.10 -32.33
N VAL A 2 -45.35 62.92 -33.01
CA VAL A 2 -44.46 61.75 -32.78
C VAL A 2 -44.56 61.07 -31.39
N GLU A 3 -45.27 59.96 -31.14
CA GLU A 3 -45.16 58.56 -31.62
C GLU A 3 -43.75 57.97 -31.78
N ARG A 4 -43.32 57.16 -30.80
CA ARG A 4 -42.66 55.84 -30.97
C ARG A 4 -42.59 55.16 -29.60
N ARG A 5 -43.56 54.31 -29.27
CA ARG A 5 -43.68 52.88 -29.62
C ARG A 5 -42.73 51.97 -28.82
N THR A 6 -43.38 51.19 -27.93
CA THR A 6 -43.28 49.72 -27.79
C THR A 6 -41.95 49.13 -27.29
N ARG A 7 -41.88 48.09 -26.46
CA ARG A 7 -42.77 46.98 -26.04
C ARG A 7 -42.15 46.46 -24.72
N SER A 8 -42.94 46.15 -23.69
CA SER A 8 -43.40 44.77 -23.38
C SER A 8 -42.24 43.75 -23.40
N ARG A 9 -41.96 42.97 -22.36
CA ARG A 9 -42.90 42.01 -21.77
C ARG A 9 -42.26 41.36 -20.52
N ARG A 10 -43.15 41.02 -19.59
CA ARG A 10 -43.02 40.08 -18.46
C ARG A 10 -42.08 38.91 -18.78
N GLN A 11 -41.34 38.35 -17.82
CA GLN A 11 -41.85 37.29 -16.95
C GLN A 11 -40.91 37.01 -15.76
N ALA A 12 -41.54 36.73 -14.62
CA ALA A 12 -40.96 36.22 -13.39
C ALA A 12 -40.25 34.88 -13.58
N VAL A 13 -39.19 34.62 -12.81
CA VAL A 13 -38.98 33.39 -12.02
C VAL A 13 -37.93 33.71 -10.94
N THR A 14 -38.25 33.44 -9.68
CA THR A 14 -37.25 33.14 -8.64
C THR A 14 -37.55 31.71 -8.19
N PRO A 15 -36.54 30.82 -8.06
CA PRO A 15 -36.19 30.41 -6.69
C PRO A 15 -34.69 30.12 -6.45
N LEU A 16 -34.36 30.22 -5.15
CA LEU A 16 -33.25 29.68 -4.36
C LEU A 16 -32.21 28.76 -5.05
N ALA A 17 -30.93 29.10 -4.87
CA ALA A 17 -29.92 28.19 -4.32
C ALA A 17 -28.75 29.00 -3.76
N SER A 18 -28.68 29.09 -2.43
CA SER A 18 -27.53 29.59 -1.70
C SER A 18 -26.47 28.48 -1.63
N LEU A 19 -25.27 28.72 -2.16
CA LEU A 19 -24.07 27.92 -1.91
C LEU A 19 -22.86 28.86 -1.94
N TRP A 20 -22.55 29.39 -0.76
CA TRP A 20 -21.24 29.74 -0.20
C TRP A 20 -20.10 30.28 -1.10
N ALA A 21 -19.68 31.51 -0.73
CA ALA A 21 -18.31 32.05 -0.76
C ALA A 21 -17.57 32.15 -2.11
N ALA A 22 -17.67 33.32 -2.75
CA ALA A 22 -16.65 33.82 -3.65
C ALA A 22 -16.30 35.26 -3.25
N LEU A 23 -15.42 35.43 -2.26
CA LEU A 23 -14.71 36.69 -2.08
C LEU A 23 -13.61 36.75 -3.14
N VAL A 24 -13.95 37.34 -4.28
CA VAL A 24 -12.99 37.75 -5.30
C VAL A 24 -12.31 39.03 -4.83
N VAL A 25 -11.00 38.98 -4.52
CA VAL A 25 -10.15 40.17 -4.46
C VAL A 25 -9.05 40.03 -5.52
N VAL A 26 -9.36 40.61 -6.67
CA VAL A 26 -8.54 41.49 -7.52
C VAL A 26 -7.02 41.25 -7.54
N PHE A 27 -6.54 40.83 -8.72
CA PHE A 27 -5.16 41.01 -9.20
C PHE A 27 -4.73 42.49 -9.09
N ALA A 28 -3.64 42.75 -8.38
CA ALA A 28 -2.96 44.04 -8.43
C ALA A 28 -1.45 43.84 -8.57
N LEU A 29 -0.91 44.36 -9.69
CA LEU A 29 0.49 44.69 -9.97
C LEU A 29 1.57 43.96 -9.14
N VAL A 30 2.23 42.97 -9.74
CA VAL A 30 3.59 42.60 -9.32
C VAL A 30 4.53 43.68 -9.87
N GLY A 31 4.55 44.85 -9.20
CA GLY A 31 5.68 45.77 -9.34
C GLY A 31 6.93 45.07 -8.81
N PRO A 32 8.14 45.38 -9.33
CA PRO A 32 9.35 44.84 -8.75
C PRO A 32 9.43 45.36 -7.32
N VAL A 33 9.19 44.47 -6.35
CA VAL A 33 9.58 44.73 -4.97
C VAL A 33 11.08 44.96 -5.05
N LEU A 34 11.51 46.19 -4.80
CA LEU A 34 12.92 46.48 -4.56
C LEU A 34 13.30 45.59 -3.38
N ALA A 35 13.94 44.46 -3.68
CA ALA A 35 14.43 43.53 -2.69
C ALA A 35 15.53 44.28 -1.94
N ASN A 36 15.14 44.95 -0.86
CA ASN A 36 16.07 45.33 0.18
C ASN A 36 16.78 44.02 0.53
N THR A 37 18.06 43.92 0.17
CA THR A 37 18.79 42.65 0.24
C THR A 37 19.01 42.34 1.70
N GLY A 38 17.99 41.74 2.31
CA GLY A 38 17.98 41.37 3.71
C GLY A 38 19.03 40.30 3.98
N PRO A 39 19.38 40.07 5.25
CA PRO A 39 20.37 39.09 5.63
C PRO A 39 19.95 37.64 5.30
N THR A 40 18.65 37.42 5.05
CA THR A 40 18.03 36.14 4.69
C THR A 40 18.26 35.76 3.22
N LYS A 41 18.71 34.53 2.99
CA LYS A 41 18.87 33.92 1.67
C LYS A 41 18.41 32.47 1.66
N LEU A 42 17.70 32.09 0.61
CA LEU A 42 17.41 30.71 0.25
C LEU A 42 18.38 30.24 -0.84
N LEU A 43 18.94 29.04 -0.65
CA LEU A 43 19.96 28.47 -1.51
C LEU A 43 19.61 27.01 -1.84
N ASP A 44 20.21 26.50 -2.92
CA ASP A 44 20.19 25.09 -3.32
C ASP A 44 18.80 24.42 -3.27
N PRO A 45 17.77 25.00 -3.92
CA PRO A 45 16.45 24.39 -3.96
C PRO A 45 16.51 23.05 -4.68
N SER A 46 15.97 22.01 -4.04
CA SER A 46 15.93 20.65 -4.56
C SER A 46 14.52 20.08 -4.46
N VAL A 47 14.06 19.49 -5.57
CA VAL A 47 12.76 18.82 -5.66
C VAL A 47 12.98 17.50 -6.36
N SER A 48 12.72 16.39 -5.66
CA SER A 48 13.00 15.05 -6.19
C SER A 48 12.02 14.00 -5.68
N PRO A 49 11.50 13.12 -6.55
CA PRO A 49 11.58 13.19 -8.02
C PRO A 49 10.74 14.34 -8.58
N ARG A 50 10.99 14.77 -9.83
CA ARG A 50 10.16 15.79 -10.51
C ARG A 50 8.97 15.21 -11.27
N THR A 51 8.91 13.89 -11.37
CA THR A 51 7.82 13.16 -12.02
C THR A 51 7.43 11.95 -11.19
N GLY A 52 6.17 11.53 -11.27
CA GLY A 52 5.67 10.38 -10.53
C GLY A 52 4.19 10.11 -10.75
N THR A 53 3.64 9.25 -9.90
CA THR A 53 2.20 8.98 -9.80
C THR A 53 1.65 9.60 -8.51
N PRO A 54 0.32 9.64 -8.29
CA PRO A 54 -0.24 10.18 -7.05
C PRO A 54 0.19 9.44 -5.76
N THR A 55 0.82 8.28 -5.91
CA THR A 55 1.40 7.51 -4.79
C THR A 55 2.88 7.81 -4.56
N THR A 56 3.55 8.50 -5.48
CA THR A 56 4.98 8.85 -5.38
C THR A 56 5.16 9.95 -4.34
N THR A 57 6.03 9.70 -3.36
CA THR A 57 6.44 10.72 -2.40
C THR A 57 7.50 11.63 -3.03
N ILE A 58 7.23 12.92 -3.03
CA ILE A 58 8.13 13.98 -3.50
C ILE A 58 8.79 14.62 -2.29
N VAL A 59 10.10 14.82 -2.36
CA VAL A 59 10.91 15.47 -1.32
C VAL A 59 11.32 16.86 -1.81
N PHE A 60 11.09 17.85 -0.97
CA PHE A 60 11.41 19.25 -1.18
C PHE A 60 12.47 19.66 -0.18
N GLN A 61 13.55 20.26 -0.64
CA GLN A 61 14.63 20.74 0.21
C GLN A 61 15.09 22.12 -0.22
N VAL A 62 15.49 22.93 0.74
CA VAL A 62 16.09 24.25 0.51
C VAL A 62 16.99 24.60 1.68
N ASP A 63 18.08 25.32 1.43
CA ASP A 63 18.98 25.79 2.47
C ASP A 63 18.62 27.22 2.86
N TYR A 64 18.30 27.43 4.14
CA TYR A 64 18.11 28.76 4.70
C TYR A 64 19.42 29.24 5.30
N ARG A 65 19.90 30.41 4.85
CA ARG A 65 21.09 31.08 5.37
C ARG A 65 20.75 32.50 5.78
N ASN A 66 21.20 32.91 6.95
CA ASN A 66 21.11 34.29 7.41
C ASN A 66 22.50 34.83 7.76
N ARG A 67 22.93 35.92 7.12
CA ARG A 67 24.27 36.51 7.31
C ARG A 67 24.53 36.94 8.76
N GLU A 68 23.48 37.35 9.48
CA GLU A 68 23.56 37.77 10.87
C GLU A 68 23.51 36.57 11.84
N GLY A 69 23.14 35.40 11.34
CA GLY A 69 22.95 34.19 12.14
C GLY A 69 21.59 34.10 12.80
N SER A 70 20.62 34.90 12.35
CA SER A 70 19.25 34.87 12.89
C SER A 70 18.53 33.58 12.48
N PRO A 71 17.80 32.94 13.41
CA PRO A 71 16.94 31.81 13.07
C PRO A 71 15.81 32.25 12.12
N ALA A 72 15.33 31.29 11.33
CA ALA A 72 14.12 31.48 10.55
C ALA A 72 12.90 31.62 11.48
N ASP A 73 12.01 32.57 11.18
CA ASP A 73 10.65 32.61 11.70
C ASP A 73 9.82 31.50 11.06
N HIS A 74 9.96 31.34 9.74
CA HIS A 74 9.42 30.23 8.97
C HIS A 74 10.26 29.94 7.73
N VAL A 75 10.20 28.68 7.29
CA VAL A 75 10.66 28.23 5.97
C VAL A 75 9.55 27.36 5.41
N SER A 76 9.06 27.69 4.22
CA SER A 76 7.92 27.03 3.60
C SER A 76 8.22 26.66 2.16
N VAL A 77 7.68 25.53 1.73
CA VAL A 77 7.52 25.21 0.31
C VAL A 77 6.11 25.64 -0.12
N LEU A 78 6.02 26.38 -1.21
CA LEU A 78 4.76 26.80 -1.82
C LEU A 78 4.47 25.89 -3.01
N ILE A 79 3.36 25.17 -2.94
CA ILE A 79 2.88 24.28 -4.00
C ILE A 79 1.60 24.88 -4.55
N ASP A 80 1.64 25.33 -5.80
CA ASP A 80 0.55 26.10 -6.43
C ASP A 80 0.11 27.31 -5.60
N GLY A 81 1.07 27.94 -4.91
CA GLY A 81 0.86 29.09 -4.03
C GLY A 81 0.46 28.73 -2.59
N VAL A 82 0.21 27.46 -2.27
CA VAL A 82 -0.13 27.01 -0.91
C VAL A 82 1.13 26.71 -0.12
N ALA A 83 1.33 27.42 0.99
CA ALA A 83 2.50 27.26 1.85
C ALA A 83 2.40 26.01 2.75
N HIS A 84 3.49 25.24 2.80
CA HIS A 84 3.69 24.13 3.71
C HIS A 84 4.97 24.34 4.51
N ALA A 85 4.86 24.40 5.83
CA ALA A 85 6.00 24.59 6.71
C ALA A 85 6.99 23.43 6.62
N MET A 86 8.27 23.76 6.48
CA MET A 86 9.37 22.81 6.35
C MET A 86 10.15 22.70 7.65
N THR A 87 10.70 21.51 7.91
CA THR A 87 11.51 21.24 9.10
C THR A 87 13.00 21.21 8.74
N GLY A 88 13.83 21.91 9.52
CA GLY A 88 15.29 21.88 9.38
C GLY A 88 15.96 21.36 10.65
N ALA A 89 17.12 20.75 10.50
CA ALA A 89 17.95 20.29 11.61
C ALA A 89 19.27 21.08 11.61
N GLY A 90 19.42 21.99 12.57
CA GLY A 90 20.63 22.80 12.73
C GLY A 90 20.34 24.21 13.25
N THR A 91 21.37 24.83 13.82
CA THR A 91 21.31 26.21 14.34
C THR A 91 22.43 27.09 13.79
N THR A 92 23.24 26.57 12.86
CA THR A 92 24.35 27.29 12.22
C THR A 92 23.85 28.13 11.04
N TRP A 93 22.94 29.06 11.31
CA TRP A 93 22.24 29.86 10.29
C TRP A 93 23.16 30.68 9.37
N LYS A 94 24.37 31.02 9.82
CA LYS A 94 25.37 31.72 8.99
C LYS A 94 25.95 30.86 7.87
N ALA A 95 26.07 29.55 8.10
CA ALA A 95 26.56 28.58 7.13
C ALA A 95 25.43 28.08 6.21
N GLY A 96 24.21 28.05 6.73
CA GLY A 96 23.04 27.49 6.06
C GLY A 96 22.52 26.28 6.84
N VAL A 97 21.20 26.16 6.92
CA VAL A 97 20.52 25.01 7.51
C VAL A 97 19.56 24.44 6.46
N ARG A 98 19.66 23.13 6.22
CA ARG A 98 18.79 22.45 5.26
C ARG A 98 17.41 22.22 5.88
N HIS A 99 16.39 22.73 5.21
CA HIS A 99 14.99 22.43 5.49
C HIS A 99 14.48 21.38 4.52
N THR A 100 13.67 20.45 5.01
CA THR A 100 13.06 19.36 4.25
C THR A 100 11.57 19.27 4.54
N TRP A 101 10.80 18.97 3.50
CA TRP A 101 9.40 18.58 3.58
C TRP A 101 9.11 17.52 2.51
N SER A 102 8.14 16.64 2.76
CA SER A 102 7.77 15.62 1.79
C SER A 102 6.26 15.39 1.77
N THR A 103 5.73 15.11 0.58
CA THR A 103 4.31 14.80 0.42
C THR A 103 4.06 13.97 -0.83
N LYS A 104 2.83 13.49 -0.95
CA LYS A 104 2.26 12.99 -2.21
C LYS A 104 1.41 14.08 -2.83
N LEU A 105 1.50 14.21 -4.14
CA LEU A 105 0.76 15.22 -4.90
C LEU A 105 -0.35 14.56 -5.72
N ALA A 106 -1.42 15.32 -5.96
CA ALA A 106 -2.49 14.89 -6.85
C ALA A 106 -1.98 14.77 -8.30
N ALA A 107 -2.76 14.14 -9.18
CA ALA A 107 -2.43 14.14 -10.60
C ALA A 107 -2.52 15.57 -11.17
N GLY A 108 -1.52 15.97 -11.96
CA GLY A 108 -1.41 17.31 -12.52
C GLY A 108 0.01 17.83 -12.58
N THR A 109 0.15 19.08 -13.03
CA THR A 109 1.42 19.82 -13.00
C THR A 109 1.35 20.84 -11.88
N HIS A 110 2.24 20.71 -10.90
CA HIS A 110 2.33 21.57 -9.73
C HIS A 110 3.50 22.53 -9.87
N THR A 111 3.29 23.81 -9.55
CA THR A 111 4.34 24.83 -9.51
C THR A 111 4.94 24.92 -8.11
N ILE A 112 6.26 24.89 -8.03
CA ILE A 112 7.00 24.85 -6.77
C ILE A 112 7.85 26.11 -6.60
N SER A 113 7.74 26.72 -5.43
CA SER A 113 8.65 27.78 -4.96
C SER A 113 8.91 27.61 -3.46
N PHE A 114 9.93 28.28 -2.96
CA PHE A 114 10.24 28.32 -1.54
C PHE A 114 10.21 29.75 -1.04
N GLU A 115 9.84 29.92 0.21
CA GLU A 115 9.82 31.19 0.91
C GLU A 115 10.35 31.00 2.33
N ALA A 116 11.09 31.98 2.82
CA ALA A 116 11.48 32.04 4.20
C ALA A 116 11.56 33.47 4.68
N ALA A 117 11.32 33.67 5.96
CA ALA A 117 11.61 34.93 6.64
C ALA A 117 12.35 34.67 7.95
N ASP A 118 13.20 35.61 8.34
CA ASP A 118 13.77 35.63 9.69
C ASP A 118 12.79 36.23 10.71
N THR A 119 13.16 36.16 11.99
CA THR A 119 12.37 36.73 13.11
C THR A 119 12.14 38.24 13.02
N ARG A 120 12.90 38.96 12.19
CA ARG A 120 12.74 40.40 11.91
C ARG A 120 11.97 40.66 10.62
N ARG A 121 11.41 39.61 9.99
CA ARG A 121 10.61 39.64 8.76
C ARG A 121 11.39 40.01 7.50
N PHE A 122 12.71 39.83 7.49
CA PHE A 122 13.45 39.84 6.23
C PHE A 122 13.20 38.54 5.49
N SER A 123 12.54 38.63 4.34
CA SER A 123 12.12 37.50 3.53
C SER A 123 12.98 37.29 2.28
N ASP A 124 13.05 36.05 1.82
CA ASP A 124 13.60 35.67 0.52
C ASP A 124 12.70 34.61 -0.10
N SER A 125 12.61 34.60 -1.44
CA SER A 125 11.85 33.59 -2.17
C SER A 125 12.61 33.15 -3.41
N ILE A 126 12.53 31.85 -3.71
CA ILE A 126 13.19 31.24 -4.86
C ILE A 126 12.25 30.26 -5.57
N ALA A 127 12.17 30.35 -6.89
CA ALA A 127 11.39 29.42 -7.71
C ALA A 127 12.16 28.10 -7.89
N ALA A 128 11.46 26.97 -7.85
CA ALA A 128 12.04 25.64 -7.97
C ALA A 128 11.48 24.82 -9.15
N GLY A 129 10.75 25.47 -10.07
CA GLY A 129 10.19 24.86 -11.27
C GLY A 129 8.90 24.09 -11.00
N THR A 130 8.66 23.02 -11.74
CA THR A 130 7.42 22.22 -11.64
C THR A 130 7.67 20.76 -11.28
N VAL A 131 6.61 20.10 -10.81
CA VAL A 131 6.51 18.65 -10.60
C VAL A 131 5.30 18.14 -11.38
N THR A 132 5.46 17.06 -12.14
CA THR A 132 4.39 16.48 -12.96
C THR A 132 3.99 15.10 -12.47
N ILE A 133 2.74 14.95 -12.07
CA ILE A 133 2.17 13.70 -11.57
C ILE A 133 1.18 13.15 -12.58
N THR A 134 1.41 11.92 -13.05
CA THR A 134 0.57 11.25 -14.03
C THR A 134 -0.13 10.03 -13.42
N VAL A 135 -1.39 9.83 -13.79
CA VAL A 135 -2.10 8.58 -13.46
C VAL A 135 -1.75 7.56 -14.55
N PRO A 136 -1.24 6.37 -14.20
CA PRO A 136 -1.01 5.33 -15.20
C PRO A 136 -2.37 4.88 -15.77
N THR A 137 -2.45 4.79 -17.09
CA THR A 137 -3.61 4.18 -17.76
C THR A 137 -3.67 2.70 -17.36
N PRO A 138 -4.83 2.18 -16.93
CA PRO A 138 -4.95 0.76 -16.63
C PRO A 138 -4.62 -0.07 -17.89
N THR A 139 -3.70 -1.02 -17.76
CA THR A 139 -3.43 -1.99 -18.82
C THR A 139 -4.67 -2.86 -18.99
N PRO A 140 -5.22 -3.02 -20.20
CA PRO A 140 -6.35 -3.93 -20.40
C PRO A 140 -5.96 -5.34 -19.95
N THR A 141 -6.80 -5.95 -19.13
CA THR A 141 -6.63 -7.36 -18.78
C THR A 141 -6.89 -8.19 -20.04
N PRO A 142 -6.00 -9.11 -20.43
CA PRO A 142 -6.24 -9.95 -21.59
C PRO A 142 -7.54 -10.72 -21.38
N THR A 143 -8.51 -10.52 -22.27
CA THR A 143 -9.72 -11.33 -22.31
C THR A 143 -9.31 -12.77 -22.62
N ALA A 144 -9.75 -13.74 -21.81
CA ALA A 144 -9.47 -15.14 -22.08
C ALA A 144 -9.92 -15.47 -23.51
N GLN A 145 -9.00 -16.01 -24.31
CA GLN A 145 -9.33 -16.49 -25.64
C GLN A 145 -10.37 -17.61 -25.49
N PRO A 146 -11.46 -17.62 -26.29
CA PRO A 146 -12.44 -18.69 -26.22
C PRO A 146 -11.74 -20.04 -26.37
N THR A 147 -11.94 -20.92 -25.39
CA THR A 147 -11.41 -22.27 -25.44
C THR A 147 -12.11 -22.99 -26.59
N ALA A 148 -11.33 -23.55 -27.53
CA ALA A 148 -11.89 -24.30 -28.64
C ALA A 148 -12.81 -25.41 -28.09
N THR A 149 -14.06 -25.41 -28.53
CA THR A 149 -15.02 -26.46 -28.17
C THR A 149 -14.42 -27.80 -28.58
N PRO A 150 -14.31 -28.79 -27.66
CA PRO A 150 -13.74 -30.08 -28.02
C PRO A 150 -14.50 -30.67 -29.21
N ARG A 151 -13.77 -31.13 -30.22
CA ARG A 151 -14.36 -31.83 -31.37
C ARG A 151 -15.04 -33.09 -30.85
N PRO A 152 -16.29 -33.39 -31.26
CA PRO A 152 -16.96 -34.61 -30.83
C PRO A 152 -16.10 -35.83 -31.16
N THR A 153 -15.82 -36.63 -30.14
CA THR A 153 -15.10 -37.89 -30.27
C THR A 153 -15.96 -38.84 -31.10
N ALA A 154 -15.38 -39.45 -32.13
CA ALA A 154 -16.10 -40.45 -32.92
C ALA A 154 -16.58 -41.57 -32.00
N THR A 155 -17.87 -41.87 -32.02
CA THR A 155 -18.44 -43.00 -31.30
C THR A 155 -17.82 -44.28 -31.84
N PRO A 156 -17.28 -45.18 -31.01
CA PRO A 156 -16.71 -46.43 -31.49
C PRO A 156 -17.76 -47.21 -32.30
N GLN A 157 -17.36 -47.66 -33.48
CA GLN A 157 -18.19 -48.52 -34.31
C GLN A 157 -18.47 -49.83 -33.56
N PRO A 158 -19.70 -50.36 -33.56
CA PRO A 158 -20.00 -51.63 -32.91
C PRO A 158 -19.09 -52.72 -33.47
N THR A 159 -18.34 -53.37 -32.58
CA THR A 159 -17.52 -54.53 -32.93
C THR A 159 -18.45 -55.68 -33.29
N VAL A 160 -18.36 -56.15 -34.54
CA VAL A 160 -19.12 -57.32 -34.98
C VAL A 160 -18.56 -58.53 -34.23
N GLN A 161 -19.39 -59.14 -33.37
CA GLN A 161 -19.04 -60.38 -32.69
C GLN A 161 -18.89 -61.48 -33.76
N PRO A 162 -17.76 -62.22 -33.81
CA PRO A 162 -17.61 -63.29 -34.78
C PRO A 162 -18.69 -64.34 -34.57
N THR A 163 -19.42 -64.65 -35.63
CA THR A 163 -20.40 -65.73 -35.65
C THR A 163 -19.68 -67.05 -35.32
N PRO A 164 -20.12 -67.83 -34.31
CA PRO A 164 -19.48 -69.10 -34.01
C PRO A 164 -19.54 -70.01 -35.23
N ARG A 165 -18.38 -70.59 -35.58
CA ARG A 165 -18.28 -71.60 -36.65
C ARG A 165 -19.14 -72.81 -36.25
N PRO A 166 -19.93 -73.40 -37.17
CA PRO A 166 -20.72 -74.59 -36.85
C PRO A 166 -19.79 -75.71 -36.34
N SER A 167 -20.15 -76.23 -35.17
CA SER A 167 -19.51 -77.41 -34.59
C SER A 167 -19.74 -78.60 -35.49
N ALA A 168 -18.69 -79.40 -35.76
CA ALA A 168 -18.82 -80.61 -36.55
C ALA A 168 -19.73 -81.62 -35.84
N THR A 169 -20.68 -82.18 -36.56
CA THR A 169 -21.57 -83.24 -36.11
C THR A 169 -20.74 -84.45 -35.64
N PRO A 170 -20.92 -84.96 -34.41
CA PRO A 170 -20.26 -86.19 -33.97
C PRO A 170 -20.62 -87.37 -34.88
N GLY A 171 -19.61 -88.12 -35.32
CA GLY A 171 -19.78 -89.36 -36.08
C GLY A 171 -20.37 -90.49 -35.24
N PRO A 172 -20.94 -91.53 -35.88
CA PRO A 172 -21.70 -92.58 -35.20
C PRO A 172 -20.83 -93.38 -34.21
N THR A 173 -21.36 -93.52 -33.01
CA THR A 173 -20.78 -94.27 -31.89
C THR A 173 -20.95 -95.77 -32.12
N SER A 174 -19.88 -96.56 -32.00
CA SER A 174 -19.93 -98.02 -32.04
C SER A 174 -20.43 -98.59 -30.70
N THR A 175 -21.25 -99.64 -30.82
CA THR A 175 -22.04 -100.32 -29.78
C THR A 175 -21.18 -101.05 -28.71
N PRO A 176 -21.64 -101.21 -27.45
CA PRO A 176 -20.80 -101.61 -26.31
C PRO A 176 -20.41 -103.10 -26.27
N GLY A 177 -19.20 -103.38 -25.79
CA GLY A 177 -18.68 -104.73 -25.54
C GLY A 177 -18.28 -104.97 -24.07
N SER A 178 -18.97 -105.96 -23.47
CA SER A 178 -18.74 -106.73 -22.24
C SER A 178 -18.11 -106.10 -20.98
N THR A 179 -18.92 -106.14 -19.93
CA THR A 179 -18.71 -105.91 -18.49
C THR A 179 -17.63 -106.81 -17.85
N PRO A 180 -16.67 -106.25 -17.08
CA PRO A 180 -15.91 -107.01 -16.10
C PRO A 180 -16.56 -107.01 -14.70
N ARG A 181 -16.49 -108.18 -14.07
CA ARG A 181 -17.00 -108.60 -12.76
C ARG A 181 -16.23 -107.94 -11.58
N PRO A 182 -16.89 -107.54 -10.47
CA PRO A 182 -16.23 -106.83 -9.37
C PRO A 182 -15.48 -107.81 -8.45
N SER A 183 -14.39 -107.33 -7.82
CA SER A 183 -13.88 -107.94 -6.59
C SER A 183 -13.05 -106.99 -5.73
N ALA A 184 -13.55 -106.86 -4.49
CA ALA A 184 -12.93 -106.63 -3.19
C ALA A 184 -12.06 -105.38 -2.88
N THR A 185 -12.63 -104.57 -1.99
CA THR A 185 -12.06 -103.55 -1.11
C THR A 185 -11.05 -104.11 -0.08
N PRO A 186 -9.96 -103.39 0.20
CA PRO A 186 -9.59 -103.04 1.60
C PRO A 186 -9.17 -101.56 1.72
N ALA A 187 -9.71 -100.75 2.63
CA ALA A 187 -9.53 -100.63 4.09
C ALA A 187 -8.51 -99.49 4.44
N PRO A 188 -8.85 -98.55 5.36
CA PRO A 188 -8.20 -97.23 5.45
C PRO A 188 -7.14 -97.13 6.55
N THR A 189 -6.19 -96.21 6.40
CA THR A 189 -5.40 -95.67 7.54
C THR A 189 -4.97 -94.21 7.32
N THR A 190 -5.43 -93.34 8.24
CA THR A 190 -4.84 -92.06 8.69
C THR A 190 -3.60 -92.38 9.59
N PRO A 191 -2.62 -91.50 9.95
CA PRO A 191 -2.87 -90.15 10.56
C PRO A 191 -1.76 -89.03 10.44
N THR A 192 -2.18 -87.75 10.55
CA THR A 192 -1.62 -86.59 11.33
C THR A 192 -0.13 -86.10 11.18
N PRO A 193 0.34 -85.01 11.85
CA PRO A 193 0.27 -83.57 11.49
C PRO A 193 1.64 -82.82 11.56
N SER A 194 1.65 -81.46 11.59
CA SER A 194 2.75 -80.53 12.01
C SER A 194 3.82 -80.21 10.94
N GLY A 195 4.43 -79.02 10.75
CA GLY A 195 4.40 -77.68 11.38
C GLY A 195 5.71 -76.92 11.01
N THR A 196 5.61 -75.61 10.64
CA THR A 196 6.48 -74.46 11.07
C THR A 196 8.00 -74.42 10.66
N PRO A 197 8.84 -73.34 10.86
CA PRO A 197 8.77 -71.84 10.75
C PRO A 197 9.88 -71.17 9.86
N GLY A 198 9.87 -69.82 9.72
CA GLY A 198 11.12 -68.99 9.75
C GLY A 198 11.24 -67.69 8.90
N ALA A 199 11.19 -66.52 9.57
CA ALA A 199 11.95 -65.23 9.46
C ALA A 199 12.93 -64.96 8.27
N THR A 200 13.34 -63.76 7.81
CA THR A 200 13.29 -62.32 8.20
C THR A 200 14.03 -61.51 7.09
N ALA A 201 13.65 -60.24 6.79
CA ALA A 201 14.58 -59.10 6.57
C ALA A 201 13.86 -57.74 6.32
N SER A 202 14.42 -56.68 6.94
CA SER A 202 14.14 -55.23 6.91
C SER A 202 15.11 -54.53 5.92
N PRO A 203 15.23 -53.17 5.71
CA PRO A 203 14.55 -51.98 6.29
C PRO A 203 14.20 -50.83 5.29
N GLY A 204 13.60 -49.71 5.78
CA GLY A 204 13.76 -48.37 5.17
C GLY A 204 12.64 -47.31 5.36
N ALA A 205 12.84 -46.42 6.34
CA ALA A 205 12.25 -45.11 6.67
C ALA A 205 11.18 -44.40 5.79
N SER A 206 10.21 -43.72 6.43
CA SER A 206 10.06 -42.23 6.38
C SER A 206 8.88 -41.72 7.23
N THR A 207 9.03 -40.53 7.82
CA THR A 207 8.26 -39.92 8.91
C THR A 207 7.06 -39.04 8.48
N ALA A 208 6.04 -39.06 9.35
CA ALA A 208 4.88 -38.16 9.65
C ALA A 208 4.97 -36.65 9.23
N PRO A 209 3.86 -35.85 9.19
CA PRO A 209 2.73 -35.91 10.15
C PRO A 209 1.29 -35.59 9.66
N THR A 210 0.36 -35.77 10.61
CA THR A 210 -1.09 -35.48 10.55
C THR A 210 -1.50 -34.69 11.81
N SER A 211 -2.32 -33.64 11.66
CA SER A 211 -3.27 -33.00 12.61
C SER A 211 -3.77 -31.72 11.93
N SER A 212 -5.05 -31.46 11.59
CA SER A 212 -6.36 -31.48 12.26
C SER A 212 -6.56 -30.41 13.36
N PRO A 213 -7.69 -29.65 13.37
CA PRO A 213 -7.78 -28.29 13.92
C PRO A 213 -8.45 -28.20 15.31
N ALA A 214 -8.29 -27.07 15.98
CA ALA A 214 -9.08 -26.68 17.16
C ALA A 214 -9.34 -25.17 17.16
N GLY A 215 -10.62 -24.78 17.19
CA GLY A 215 -11.08 -23.44 17.55
C GLY A 215 -11.49 -23.35 19.02
N THR A 216 -11.82 -22.13 19.47
CA THR A 216 -12.76 -21.68 20.54
C THR A 216 -12.40 -20.18 20.77
N ALA A 217 -13.21 -19.19 20.37
CA ALA A 217 -14.29 -18.49 21.13
C ALA A 217 -13.81 -17.94 22.50
N ALA A 218 -14.19 -16.78 23.05
CA ALA A 218 -15.05 -15.64 22.70
C ALA A 218 -14.83 -14.54 23.79
N ALA A 219 -15.52 -13.41 23.62
CA ALA A 219 -16.03 -12.48 24.65
C ALA A 219 -15.31 -11.12 24.87
N ALA A 220 -15.94 -10.08 24.31
CA ALA A 220 -16.15 -8.77 24.96
C ALA A 220 -17.29 -8.90 26.02
N PRO A 221 -17.41 -7.99 27.01
CA PRO A 221 -18.03 -6.65 26.87
C PRO A 221 -17.21 -5.59 27.67
N GLY A 222 -17.46 -4.28 27.79
CA GLY A 222 -18.51 -3.33 27.43
C GLY A 222 -18.31 -2.07 28.31
N SER A 223 -18.33 -0.88 27.71
CA SER A 223 -18.77 0.45 28.20
C SER A 223 -18.51 0.95 29.64
N ALA A 224 -17.80 2.09 29.79
CA ALA A 224 -18.15 3.23 30.67
C ALA A 224 -17.14 4.42 30.52
N GLY A 225 -17.64 5.64 30.24
CA GLY A 225 -17.00 6.91 30.68
C GLY A 225 -17.57 7.33 32.05
N PRO A 226 -17.43 8.59 32.56
CA PRO A 226 -16.69 9.76 32.08
C PRO A 226 -15.76 10.43 33.15
N ASP A 227 -14.99 11.44 32.71
CA ASP A 227 -14.63 12.72 33.40
C ASP A 227 -14.18 12.72 34.89
N VAL A 228 -12.91 13.08 35.18
CA VAL A 228 -12.57 13.94 36.35
C VAL A 228 -11.22 14.67 36.14
N SER A 229 -11.27 15.99 35.99
CA SER A 229 -10.23 16.92 36.46
C SER A 229 -10.60 17.39 37.89
N PRO A 230 -9.63 17.54 38.81
CA PRO A 230 -9.49 18.87 39.40
C PRO A 230 -8.06 19.26 39.81
N GLY A 231 -7.66 20.47 39.44
CA GLY A 231 -7.27 21.52 40.40
C GLY A 231 -5.87 21.55 41.06
N PRO A 232 -5.47 22.71 41.61
CA PRO A 232 -4.09 23.21 41.61
C PRO A 232 -3.42 23.24 43.00
N GLY A 233 -2.09 23.41 43.05
CA GLY A 233 -1.34 23.52 44.30
C GLY A 233 0.00 24.21 44.17
N THR A 234 -0.01 25.52 44.41
CA THR A 234 1.11 26.44 44.61
C THR A 234 1.97 26.05 45.82
N VAL A 235 3.31 25.99 45.70
CA VAL A 235 4.20 26.21 46.85
C VAL A 235 5.42 27.03 46.42
N PHE A 236 5.57 28.15 47.14
CA PHE A 236 6.68 29.10 47.17
C PHE A 236 7.99 28.49 47.66
N GLY A 237 9.13 29.00 47.17
CA GLY A 237 10.42 28.81 47.82
C GLY A 237 11.64 29.17 46.96
N ASN A 238 11.91 30.47 46.80
CA ASN A 238 13.27 31.01 46.58
C ASN A 238 13.63 31.74 47.89
N PRO A 239 14.87 31.66 48.43
CA PRO A 239 15.93 32.58 47.97
C PRO A 239 17.39 32.06 48.08
N THR A 240 18.34 32.88 47.57
CA THR A 240 19.80 32.95 47.84
C THR A 240 20.68 31.79 47.31
N ASP A 241 21.80 31.94 46.60
CA ASP A 241 22.73 33.03 46.27
C ASP A 241 23.69 32.51 45.14
N PRO A 242 24.37 33.34 44.31
CA PRO A 242 25.33 32.89 43.31
C PRO A 242 26.79 32.94 43.84
N PRO A 243 27.71 32.05 43.41
CA PRO A 243 29.13 32.25 43.67
C PRO A 243 29.76 33.18 42.61
N ASP A 244 30.05 34.42 43.02
CA ASP A 244 31.10 35.25 42.44
C ASP A 244 32.48 34.61 42.72
N GLY A 245 33.36 34.63 41.71
CA GLY A 245 34.67 34.00 41.78
C GLY A 245 35.64 34.51 40.73
N THR A 246 35.91 35.82 40.75
CA THR A 246 37.02 36.46 40.02
C THR A 246 38.29 36.39 40.87
N PRO A 247 39.43 35.86 40.39
CA PRO A 247 40.71 36.07 41.04
C PRO A 247 41.43 37.30 40.48
N ALA A 248 42.07 38.01 41.40
CA ALA A 248 42.75 39.28 41.25
C ALA A 248 44.03 39.24 40.41
N ASP A 249 44.26 40.38 39.75
CA ASP A 249 45.51 40.93 39.28
C ASP A 249 46.40 41.37 40.47
N PRO A 250 47.70 41.00 40.52
CA PRO A 250 48.69 41.72 41.29
C PRO A 250 49.63 42.53 40.38
N GLY A 251 49.51 43.85 40.46
CA GLY A 251 50.48 44.77 39.87
C GLY A 251 51.76 44.93 40.68
N LEU A 252 52.78 45.41 39.95
CA LEU A 252 54.02 46.11 40.35
C LEU A 252 55.28 45.26 40.65
N GLY A 253 56.27 45.44 39.77
CA GLY A 253 57.65 44.98 39.84
C GLY A 253 58.32 45.08 38.48
#